data_AF-X1UFL8-F1
#
_entry.id   AF-X1UFL8-F1
#
_cell.length_a   1.000
_cell.length_b   1.000
_cell.length_c   1.000
_cell.angle_alpha   90.00
_cell.angle_beta   90.00
_cell.angle_gamma   90.00
#
_symmetry.space_group_name_H-M   'P 1'
#
loop_
_entity.id
_entity.type
_entity.pdbx_description
1 polymer ?
#
loop_
_entity_poly.entity_id
_entity_poly.type
_entity_poly.pdbx_seq_one_letter_code
_entity_poly.pdbx_strand_id
1 'polypeptide(L)'
;MLKTRVFELYPGRYRNLSELADAMGISVSQVYRVRKGQKFINEKFIIGAIEAFPGYKLDDLFYVAPSGGQNGRRLGMSRERARQIAKGSPTPQKPDLPSKAMLTINDVARLLNVHINTVRRWSNKGMLKAYRIGSRGDRRFRREDVNSFLKEGEID
;
A
#
# COMPACT_ATOMS: atom_id res chain seq x y z
N MET A 1 11.83 -6.93 -9.32
CA MET A 1 11.03 -6.82 -8.07
C MET A 1 11.13 -8.14 -7.29
N LEU A 2 11.32 -8.08 -5.96
CA LEU A 2 11.36 -9.29 -5.13
C LEU A 2 10.00 -10.00 -5.13
N LYS A 3 10.02 -11.31 -5.35
CA LYS A 3 8.86 -12.23 -5.33
C LYS A 3 9.13 -13.36 -4.34
N THR A 4 8.10 -14.12 -4.00
CA THR A 4 8.17 -15.20 -3.01
C THR A 4 7.52 -16.47 -3.53
N ARG A 5 8.11 -17.62 -3.21
CA ARG A 5 7.60 -18.97 -3.45
C ARG A 5 6.85 -19.55 -2.25
N VAL A 6 6.76 -18.83 -1.14
CA VAL A 6 6.03 -19.25 0.06
C VAL A 6 4.59 -19.68 -0.26
N PHE A 7 3.91 -19.02 -1.19
CA PHE A 7 2.54 -19.37 -1.59
C PHE A 7 2.42 -20.64 -2.43
N GLU A 8 3.53 -21.12 -3.00
CA GLU A 8 3.61 -22.37 -3.75
C GLU A 8 3.97 -23.53 -2.80
N LEU A 9 4.81 -23.26 -1.79
CA LEU A 9 5.32 -24.25 -0.85
C LEU A 9 4.36 -24.55 0.32
N TYR A 10 3.54 -23.58 0.74
CA TYR A 10 2.72 -23.73 1.95
C TYR A 10 1.73 -24.91 1.96
N PRO A 11 1.08 -25.33 0.85
CA PRO A 11 0.08 -26.41 0.91
C PRO A 11 0.64 -27.76 1.36
N GLY A 12 1.96 -27.96 1.27
CA GLY A 12 2.63 -29.16 1.77
C GLY A 12 2.90 -29.16 3.28
N ARG A 13 2.75 -28.01 3.97
CA ARG A 13 3.10 -27.84 5.40
C ARG A 13 1.97 -27.25 6.24
N TYR A 14 1.06 -26.51 5.62
CA TYR A 14 -0.01 -25.77 6.28
C TYR A 14 -1.33 -25.95 5.53
N ARG A 15 -2.42 -26.17 6.27
CA ARG A 15 -3.77 -26.42 5.75
C ARG A 15 -4.34 -25.21 5.04
N ASN A 16 -3.99 -24.00 5.47
CA ASN A 16 -4.53 -22.75 4.93
C ASN A 16 -3.60 -21.55 5.17
N LEU A 17 -3.97 -20.39 4.62
CA LEU A 17 -3.21 -19.14 4.78
C LEU A 17 -3.21 -18.59 6.21
N SER A 18 -4.20 -18.93 7.04
CA SER A 18 -4.21 -18.49 8.45
C SER A 18 -3.14 -19.21 9.23
N GLU A 19 -3.08 -20.54 9.10
CA GLU A 19 -2.08 -21.37 9.77
C GLU A 19 -0.66 -21.02 9.31
N LEU A 20 -0.48 -20.71 8.02
CA LEU A 20 0.78 -20.15 7.52
C LEU A 20 1.11 -18.80 8.18
N ALA A 21 0.14 -17.89 8.30
CA ALA A 21 0.36 -16.57 8.90
C ALA A 21 0.75 -16.67 10.37
N ASP A 22 0.10 -17.58 11.10
CA ASP A 22 0.38 -17.89 12.50
C ASP A 22 1.82 -18.41 12.65
N ALA A 23 2.23 -19.35 11.79
CA ALA A 23 3.59 -19.87 11.78
C ALA A 23 4.65 -18.82 11.38
N MET A 24 4.28 -17.85 10.55
CA MET A 24 5.15 -16.73 10.16
C MET A 24 5.17 -15.59 11.20
N GLY A 25 4.38 -15.66 12.28
CA GLY A 25 4.29 -14.60 13.27
C GLY A 25 3.78 -13.25 12.73
N ILE A 26 3.00 -13.26 11.64
CA ILE A 26 2.46 -12.04 10.99
C ILE A 26 0.96 -12.14 10.76
N SER A 27 0.29 -10.99 10.58
CA SER A 27 -1.16 -11.03 10.40
C SER A 27 -1.58 -11.61 9.04
N VAL A 28 -2.69 -12.35 9.03
CA VAL A 28 -3.33 -12.92 7.84
C VAL A 28 -3.53 -11.86 6.75
N SER A 29 -3.89 -10.62 7.13
CA SER A 29 -4.03 -9.48 6.21
C SER A 29 -2.72 -9.10 5.51
N GLN A 30 -1.57 -9.24 6.17
CA GLN A 30 -0.27 -9.01 5.54
C GLN A 30 0.03 -10.10 4.51
N VAL A 31 -0.18 -11.37 4.87
CA VAL A 31 -0.02 -12.52 3.97
C VAL A 31 -0.91 -12.38 2.73
N TYR A 32 -2.20 -12.05 2.91
CA TYR A 32 -3.14 -11.83 1.81
C TYR A 32 -2.71 -10.70 0.88
N ARG A 33 -2.28 -9.55 1.43
CA ARG A 33 -1.87 -8.41 0.60
C ARG A 33 -0.60 -8.67 -0.18
N VAL A 34 0.35 -9.41 0.39
CA VAL A 34 1.56 -9.85 -0.32
C VAL A 34 1.17 -10.83 -1.44
N ARG A 35 0.30 -11.82 -1.16
CA ARG A 35 -0.22 -12.76 -2.18
C ARG A 35 -0.91 -12.07 -3.34
N LYS A 36 -1.68 -11.01 -3.08
CA LYS A 36 -2.39 -10.22 -4.10
C LYS A 36 -1.50 -9.19 -4.80
N GLY A 37 -0.22 -9.06 -4.42
CA GLY A 37 0.68 -8.03 -4.96
C GLY A 37 0.34 -6.60 -4.54
N GLN A 38 -0.51 -6.44 -3.52
CA GLN A 38 -0.95 -5.14 -2.99
C GLN A 38 0.03 -4.57 -1.94
N LYS A 39 0.98 -5.39 -1.47
CA LYS A 39 2.01 -4.99 -0.52
C LYS A 39 3.34 -5.63 -0.92
N PHE A 40 4.41 -4.84 -0.86
CA PHE A 40 5.76 -5.34 -1.06
C PHE A 40 6.17 -6.32 0.05
N ILE A 41 7.05 -7.26 -0.30
CA ILE A 41 7.71 -8.15 0.65
C ILE A 41 8.62 -7.28 1.52
N ASN A 42 8.42 -7.34 2.83
CA ASN A 42 9.19 -6.59 3.82
C ASN A 42 9.98 -7.55 4.70
N GLU A 43 10.89 -7.01 5.52
CA GLU A 43 11.71 -7.76 6.46
C GLU A 43 10.89 -8.71 7.34
N LYS A 44 9.80 -8.25 7.95
CA LYS A 44 8.92 -9.10 8.77
C LYS A 44 8.36 -10.30 8.01
N PHE A 45 8.02 -10.13 6.74
CA PHE A 45 7.56 -11.23 5.89
C PHE A 45 8.70 -12.20 5.57
N ILE A 46 9.92 -11.70 5.38
CA ILE A 46 11.12 -12.52 5.13
C ILE A 46 11.47 -13.35 6.36
N ILE A 47 11.58 -12.72 7.53
CA ILE A 47 11.85 -13.38 8.81
C ILE A 47 10.80 -14.45 9.08
N GLY A 48 9.52 -14.09 9.01
CA GLY A 48 8.43 -15.04 9.25
C GLY A 48 8.43 -16.21 8.26
N ALA A 49 8.80 -15.98 7.00
CA ALA A 49 8.93 -17.07 6.02
C ALA A 49 10.08 -18.03 6.38
N ILE A 50 11.21 -17.52 6.85
CA ILE A 50 12.34 -18.36 7.29
C ILE A 50 11.93 -19.20 8.51
N GLU A 51 11.22 -18.61 9.46
CA GLU A 51 10.72 -19.31 10.66
C GLU A 51 9.68 -20.39 10.32
N ALA A 52 8.77 -20.10 9.38
CA ALA A 52 7.74 -21.04 8.94
C ALA A 52 8.29 -22.17 8.04
N PHE A 53 9.41 -21.95 7.35
CA PHE A 53 10.00 -22.95 6.46
C PHE A 53 11.41 -23.35 6.91
N PRO A 54 11.56 -23.94 8.11
CA PRO A 54 12.85 -24.45 8.54
C PRO A 54 13.29 -25.55 7.58
N GLY A 55 14.51 -25.44 7.07
CA GLY A 55 15.09 -26.32 6.05
C GLY A 55 15.12 -25.72 4.63
N TYR A 56 14.46 -24.59 4.38
CA TYR A 56 14.56 -23.86 3.11
C TYR A 56 15.55 -22.70 3.24
N LYS A 57 16.35 -22.47 2.20
CA LYS A 57 17.24 -21.31 2.14
C LYS A 57 16.50 -20.08 1.61
N LEU A 58 17.10 -18.90 1.77
CA LEU A 58 16.47 -17.63 1.38
C LEU A 58 16.16 -17.58 -0.13
N ASP A 59 17.05 -18.11 -0.95
CA ASP A 59 16.92 -18.24 -2.41
C ASP A 59 15.83 -19.23 -2.84
N ASP A 60 15.55 -20.25 -2.03
CA ASP A 60 14.42 -21.16 -2.25
C ASP A 60 13.07 -20.47 -1.99
N LEU A 61 13.04 -19.52 -1.03
CA LEU A 61 11.83 -18.83 -0.59
C LEU A 61 11.57 -17.53 -1.37
N PHE A 62 12.62 -16.85 -1.84
CA PHE A 62 12.54 -15.53 -2.47
C PHE A 62 13.43 -15.43 -3.70
N TYR A 63 12.92 -14.75 -4.74
CA TYR A 63 13.64 -14.55 -5.99
C TYR A 63 13.39 -13.17 -6.56
N VAL A 64 14.33 -12.68 -7.36
CA VAL A 64 14.19 -11.41 -8.07
C VAL A 64 13.61 -11.70 -9.45
N ALA A 65 12.38 -11.26 -9.69
CA ALA A 65 11.79 -11.29 -11.03
C ALA A 65 12.18 -10.02 -11.80
N PRO A 66 12.59 -10.13 -13.08
CA PRO A 66 12.75 -8.96 -13.94
C PRO A 66 11.41 -8.22 -14.05
N SER A 67 11.46 -6.90 -14.16
CA SER A 67 10.30 -6.02 -14.15
C SER A 67 9.50 -6.07 -15.47
N GLY A 68 9.27 -7.28 -16.01
CA GLY A 68 8.43 -7.53 -17.19
C GLY A 68 7.02 -7.99 -16.79
N GLY A 69 6.05 -7.08 -16.90
CA GLY A 69 4.62 -7.36 -17.07
C GLY A 69 3.91 -8.29 -16.07
N GLN A 70 3.35 -7.74 -14.98
CA GLN A 70 2.22 -8.38 -14.29
C GLN A 70 0.94 -7.57 -14.47
N ASN A 71 0.41 -7.62 -15.70
CA ASN A 71 -1.02 -7.44 -15.93
C ASN A 71 -1.65 -8.83 -16.09
N GLY A 72 -2.56 -9.17 -15.16
CA GLY A 72 -3.61 -10.15 -15.43
C GLY A 72 -3.39 -11.57 -14.92
N ARG A 73 -3.77 -11.82 -13.66
CA ARG A 73 -4.64 -12.96 -13.31
C ARG A 73 -5.73 -12.50 -12.33
N ARG A 74 -6.65 -11.69 -12.87
CA ARG A 74 -8.04 -11.67 -12.39
C ARG A 74 -8.73 -12.85 -13.05
N LEU A 75 -8.95 -13.92 -12.28
CA LEU A 75 -9.86 -14.98 -12.69
C LEU A 75 -11.28 -14.39 -12.69
N GLY A 76 -11.94 -14.42 -13.86
CA GLY A 76 -13.39 -14.25 -14.01
C GLY A 76 -13.94 -12.82 -14.03
N MET A 77 -13.77 -12.08 -15.14
CA MET A 77 -14.80 -11.15 -15.65
C MET A 77 -14.65 -11.05 -17.17
N SER A 78 -15.64 -11.52 -17.93
CA SER A 78 -15.72 -11.39 -19.38
C SER A 78 -15.51 -9.93 -19.82
N ARG A 79 -14.70 -9.72 -20.87
CA ARG A 79 -14.34 -8.40 -21.43
C ARG A 79 -15.57 -7.59 -21.90
N GLU A 80 -16.70 -8.27 -22.07
CA GLU A 80 -17.96 -7.68 -22.53
C GLU A 80 -18.69 -6.89 -21.43
N ARG A 81 -18.63 -7.35 -20.17
CA ARG A 81 -19.14 -6.56 -19.02
C ARG A 81 -18.28 -5.35 -18.73
N ALA A 82 -16.95 -5.44 -18.88
CA ALA A 82 -16.02 -4.33 -18.62
C ALA A 82 -16.23 -3.14 -19.58
N ARG A 83 -16.64 -3.38 -20.82
CA ARG A 83 -16.95 -2.33 -21.81
C ARG A 83 -18.21 -1.53 -21.45
N GLN A 84 -19.20 -2.15 -20.81
CA GLN A 84 -20.42 -1.45 -20.37
C GLN A 84 -20.16 -0.52 -19.16
N ILE A 85 -19.15 -0.81 -18.34
CA ILE A 85 -18.77 0.03 -17.18
C ILE A 85 -17.83 1.18 -17.58
N ALA A 86 -17.14 1.09 -18.72
CA ALA A 86 -16.17 2.08 -19.19
C ALA A 86 -16.80 3.36 -19.79
N LYS A 87 -18.13 3.39 -19.98
CA LYS A 87 -18.86 4.57 -20.47
C LYS A 87 -19.24 5.58 -19.36
N GLY A 88 -18.41 5.75 -18.34
CA GLY A 88 -18.69 6.76 -17.32
C GLY A 88 -17.69 6.78 -16.18
N SER A 89 -16.50 7.34 -16.42
CA SER A 89 -15.73 8.11 -15.42
C SER A 89 -14.46 8.66 -16.09
N PRO A 90 -14.48 9.90 -16.63
CA PRO A 90 -13.25 10.56 -17.05
C PRO A 90 -12.33 10.74 -15.84
N THR A 91 -11.04 10.44 -15.99
CA THR A 91 -10.03 10.79 -15.00
C THR A 91 -9.98 12.32 -14.93
N PRO A 92 -10.35 12.99 -13.81
CA PRO A 92 -10.36 14.44 -13.81
C PRO A 92 -8.93 14.95 -13.75
N GLN A 93 -8.47 15.61 -14.81
CA GLN A 93 -7.36 16.55 -14.74
C GLN A 93 -7.91 17.92 -14.30
N LYS A 94 -7.37 18.40 -13.17
CA LYS A 94 -7.40 19.74 -12.52
C LYS A 94 -8.76 20.39 -12.23
N PRO A 95 -8.85 21.07 -11.08
CA PRO A 95 -9.09 22.51 -11.14
C PRO A 95 -8.15 23.33 -10.25
N ASP A 96 -7.91 24.57 -10.67
CA ASP A 96 -7.45 25.65 -9.80
C ASP A 96 -8.51 25.84 -8.70
N LEU A 97 -8.30 25.23 -7.53
CA LEU A 97 -9.33 25.12 -6.50
C LEU A 97 -9.09 26.10 -5.35
N PRO A 98 -10.16 26.74 -4.85
CA PRO A 98 -10.14 27.85 -3.91
C PRO A 98 -9.64 27.42 -2.52
N SER A 99 -9.28 28.43 -1.73
CA SER A 99 -8.62 28.40 -0.42
C SER A 99 -9.29 27.59 0.70
N LYS A 100 -10.44 26.94 0.46
CA LYS A 100 -11.21 26.18 1.47
C LYS A 100 -11.28 24.65 1.24
N ALA A 101 -10.47 24.11 0.32
CA ALA A 101 -10.46 22.68 0.02
C ALA A 101 -9.71 21.84 1.07
N MET A 102 -10.35 20.76 1.56
CA MET A 102 -9.71 19.72 2.38
C MET A 102 -8.92 18.76 1.49
N LEU A 103 -7.61 18.69 1.71
CA LEU A 103 -6.69 17.87 0.95
C LEU A 103 -6.65 16.43 1.51
N THR A 104 -6.56 15.46 0.61
CA THR A 104 -6.23 14.08 0.99
C THR A 104 -4.73 13.94 1.26
N ILE A 105 -4.32 12.86 1.90
CA ILE A 105 -2.90 12.58 2.10
C ILE A 105 -2.10 12.47 0.79
N ASN A 106 -2.74 12.03 -0.30
CA ASN A 106 -2.13 11.97 -1.62
C ASN A 106 -1.94 13.36 -2.20
N ASP A 107 -2.89 14.28 -1.97
CA ASP A 107 -2.77 15.66 -2.45
C ASP A 107 -1.64 16.38 -1.75
N VAL A 108 -1.52 16.22 -0.43
CA VAL A 108 -0.41 16.78 0.35
C VAL A 108 0.93 16.19 -0.08
N ALA A 109 1.02 14.87 -0.26
CA ALA A 109 2.24 14.21 -0.73
C ALA A 109 2.69 14.75 -2.10
N ARG A 110 1.75 14.96 -3.02
CA ARG A 110 2.03 15.54 -4.33
C ARG A 110 2.45 17.01 -4.24
N LEU A 111 1.76 17.80 -3.40
CA LEU A 111 2.05 19.22 -3.23
C LEU A 111 3.44 19.47 -2.63
N LEU A 112 3.82 18.64 -1.66
CA LEU A 112 5.11 18.73 -0.96
C LEU A 112 6.22 17.91 -1.65
N ASN A 113 5.93 17.23 -2.75
CA ASN A 113 6.84 16.31 -3.45
C ASN A 113 7.54 15.29 -2.52
N VAL A 114 6.80 14.73 -1.56
CA VAL A 114 7.30 13.72 -0.63
C VAL A 114 6.48 12.43 -0.68
N HIS A 115 7.08 11.33 -0.22
CA HIS A 115 6.35 10.07 -0.11
C HIS A 115 5.21 10.16 0.92
N ILE A 116 4.09 9.49 0.67
CA ILE A 116 2.89 9.49 1.53
C ILE A 116 3.21 9.09 2.98
N ASN A 117 4.15 8.15 3.18
CA ASN A 117 4.57 7.74 4.52
C ASN A 117 5.25 8.87 5.31
N THR A 118 5.94 9.79 4.64
CA THR A 118 6.53 10.97 5.27
C THR A 118 5.43 11.88 5.81
N VAL A 119 4.40 12.17 5.01
CA VAL A 119 3.21 12.92 5.45
C VAL A 119 2.50 12.24 6.63
N ARG A 120 2.41 10.90 6.62
CA ARG A 120 1.85 10.13 7.76
C ARG A 120 2.70 10.31 9.03
N ARG A 121 4.02 10.29 8.90
CA ARG A 121 4.94 10.47 10.02
C ARG A 121 4.81 11.87 10.62
N TRP A 122 4.79 12.92 9.78
CA TRP A 122 4.56 14.30 10.25
C TRP A 122 3.22 14.47 10.95
N SER A 123 2.15 13.90 10.37
CA SER A 123 0.83 13.87 11.02
C SER A 123 0.82 13.15 12.36
N ASN A 124 1.51 12.00 12.47
CA ASN A 124 1.58 11.26 13.73
C ASN A 124 2.42 11.97 14.80
N LYS A 125 3.43 12.74 14.37
CA LYS A 125 4.27 13.56 15.26
C LYS A 125 3.63 14.90 15.64
N GLY A 126 2.44 15.21 15.10
CA GLY A 126 1.78 16.50 15.33
C GLY A 126 2.35 17.66 14.52
N MET A 127 3.40 17.45 13.73
CA MET A 127 4.04 18.49 12.90
C MET A 127 3.12 19.01 11.80
N LEU A 128 2.30 18.12 11.22
CA LEU A 128 1.32 18.50 10.22
C LEU A 128 -0.09 18.15 10.70
N LYS A 129 -0.90 19.19 10.93
CA LYS A 129 -2.26 19.05 11.46
C LYS A 129 -3.13 18.24 10.50
N ALA A 130 -3.71 17.16 11.03
CA ALA A 130 -4.61 16.29 10.27
C ALA A 130 -5.94 16.13 11.00
N TYR A 131 -7.03 16.30 10.27
CA TYR A 131 -8.38 16.06 10.74
C TYR A 131 -8.83 14.68 10.34
N ARG A 132 -9.49 13.97 11.26
CA ARG A 132 -10.08 12.66 11.01
C ARG A 132 -11.53 12.85 10.62
N ILE A 133 -11.90 12.39 9.42
CA ILE A 133 -13.26 12.53 8.89
C ILE A 133 -13.87 11.15 8.60
N GLY A 134 -15.15 11.02 8.95
CA GLY A 134 -15.96 9.82 8.72
C GLY A 134 -15.69 8.69 9.70
N SER A 135 -16.53 7.66 9.66
CA SER A 135 -16.46 6.47 10.52
C SER A 135 -15.14 5.70 10.42
N ARG A 136 -14.45 5.80 9.27
CA ARG A 136 -13.15 5.16 9.02
C ARG A 136 -11.95 5.95 9.58
N GLY A 137 -12.14 7.23 9.93
CA GLY A 137 -11.07 8.09 10.45
C GLY A 137 -10.00 8.42 9.39
N ASP A 138 -10.43 8.73 8.17
CA ASP A 138 -9.50 9.14 7.11
C ASP A 138 -8.87 10.49 7.44
N ARG A 139 -7.56 10.63 7.17
CA ARG A 139 -6.85 11.90 7.36
C ARG A 139 -7.20 12.87 6.23
N ARG A 140 -7.54 14.09 6.63
CA ARG A 140 -7.75 15.24 5.76
C ARG A 140 -6.94 16.42 6.31
N PHE A 141 -6.39 17.21 5.40
CA PHE A 141 -5.49 18.31 5.74
C PHE A 141 -6.09 19.59 5.19
N ARG A 142 -6.15 20.65 5.98
CA ARG A 142 -6.56 21.94 5.42
C ARG A 142 -5.40 22.49 4.59
N ARG A 143 -5.72 23.12 3.46
CA ARG A 143 -4.70 23.76 2.63
C ARG A 143 -3.96 24.86 3.41
N GLU A 144 -4.64 25.58 4.28
CA GLU A 144 -4.03 26.59 5.16
C GLU A 144 -2.96 25.99 6.09
N ASP A 145 -3.25 24.89 6.78
CA ASP A 145 -2.28 24.22 7.66
C ASP A 145 -1.06 23.69 6.89
N VAL A 146 -1.27 23.17 5.68
CA VAL A 146 -0.18 22.69 4.81
C VAL A 146 0.69 23.85 4.34
N ASN A 147 0.09 25.00 4.02
CA ASN A 147 0.83 26.20 3.63
C ASN A 147 1.59 26.82 4.82
N SER A 148 1.00 26.83 6.03
CA SER A 148 1.71 27.28 7.24
C SER A 148 2.90 26.39 7.54
N PHE A 149 2.74 25.07 7.40
CA PHE A 149 3.84 24.10 7.55
C PHE A 149 4.98 24.35 6.56
N LEU A 150 4.68 24.78 5.33
CA LEU A 150 5.71 25.17 4.36
C LEU A 150 6.45 26.46 4.77
N LYS A 151 5.72 27.48 5.24
CA LYS A 151 6.31 28.75 5.68
C LYS A 151 7.22 28.59 6.90
N GLU A 152 6.88 27.70 7.82
CA GLU A 152 7.72 27.40 9.00
C GLU A 152 9.05 26.74 8.62
N GLY A 153 9.14 26.07 7.47
CA GLY A 153 10.37 25.43 7.00
C GLY A 153 11.26 26.28 6.08
N GLU A 154 10.80 27.48 5.66
CA GLU A 154 11.60 28.44 4.88
C GLU A 154 12.32 29.47 5.77
N ILE A 155 12.06 29.46 7.08
CA ILE A 155 12.74 30.29 8.07
C ILE A 155 13.76 29.41 8.80
N ASP A 156 14.87 29.08 8.13
CA ASP A 156 16.11 28.60 8.76
C ASP A 156 17.29 28.75 7.77
#